data_AF-A0A1C4FQW6-F1
#
_entry.id   AF-A0A1C4FQW6-F1
#
_cell.length_a   1.000
_cell.length_b   1.000
_cell.length_c   1.000
_cell.angle_alpha   90.00
_cell.angle_beta   90.00
_cell.angle_gamma   90.00
#
_symmetry.space_group_name_H-M   'P 1'
#
loop_
_entity.id
_entity.type
_entity.pdbx_description
1 polymer ?
#
loop_
_entity_poly.entity_id
_entity_poly.type
_entity_poly.pdbx_seq_one_letter_code
_entity_poly.pdbx_strand_id
1 'polypeptide(L)'
;MDRPQSMFCCNLRGQGEKITRQQCAAMLFDEFRSLSRKFSLYGPYRHLIEKMITHMQNGNGTPFHDVSLNQALKEHILRDNSTENSTRLLLKEAFDTYIDWDKKYYPTNQKNELPKAILEGRLPKFDRFQDNYNGMGIIIHDTWATHITIKSLHIENDRYRAVVHYKVQDHFGLDSEDILKTKFSQLHFFRIWFVLQRYNQFGFKPFMTNMEATVEITGGRNDSKK
;
A
#
# COMPACT_ATOMS: atom_id res chain seq x y z
N MET A 1 -43.29 -0.36 -11.65
CA MET A 1 -41.84 -0.61 -11.66
C MET A 1 -41.39 -0.71 -10.22
N ASP A 2 -41.29 -1.93 -9.72
CA ASP A 2 -41.02 -2.22 -8.31
C ASP A 2 -39.57 -1.90 -7.94
N ARG A 3 -39.40 -1.07 -6.90
CA ARG A 3 -38.11 -0.87 -6.25
C ARG A 3 -37.79 -2.13 -5.44
N PRO A 4 -36.54 -2.64 -5.45
CA PRO A 4 -36.17 -3.75 -4.59
C PRO A 4 -36.33 -3.31 -3.12
N GLN A 5 -37.27 -3.94 -2.43
CA GLN A 5 -37.47 -3.72 -0.99
C GLN A 5 -36.36 -4.43 -0.19
N SER A 6 -35.98 -3.83 0.94
CA SER A 6 -35.03 -4.42 1.88
C SER A 6 -35.50 -5.80 2.35
N MET A 7 -34.60 -6.79 2.35
CA MET A 7 -34.87 -8.15 2.86
C MET A 7 -35.27 -8.19 4.35
N PHE A 8 -35.10 -7.07 5.06
CA PHE A 8 -35.43 -6.92 6.47
C PHE A 8 -36.72 -6.12 6.70
N CYS A 9 -37.41 -5.69 5.63
CA CYS A 9 -38.66 -4.94 5.78
C CYS A 9 -39.85 -5.89 5.97
N CYS A 10 -40.79 -5.47 6.81
CA CYS A 10 -42.17 -6.00 6.91
C CYS A 10 -42.39 -7.36 7.61
N ASN A 11 -41.41 -8.01 8.25
CA ASN A 11 -41.60 -9.27 9.01
C ASN A 11 -42.41 -10.36 8.26
N LEU A 12 -42.41 -10.34 6.93
CA LEU A 12 -43.27 -11.16 6.06
C LEU A 12 -42.78 -12.62 5.92
N ARG A 13 -41.67 -13.00 6.57
CA ARG A 13 -41.16 -14.38 6.61
C ARG A 13 -41.13 -14.85 8.07
N GLY A 14 -41.52 -16.11 8.31
CA GLY A 14 -41.34 -16.76 9.61
C GLY A 14 -39.88 -16.70 10.09
N GLN A 15 -39.61 -17.02 11.37
CA GLN A 15 -38.23 -17.05 11.87
C GLN A 15 -37.36 -17.90 10.94
N GLY A 16 -36.45 -17.24 10.21
CA GLY A 16 -35.50 -17.93 9.35
C GLY A 16 -34.62 -18.87 10.17
N GLU A 17 -34.03 -19.87 9.51
CA GLU A 17 -33.10 -20.77 10.18
C GLU A 17 -31.99 -19.98 10.86
N LYS A 18 -31.77 -20.27 12.16
CA LYS A 18 -30.70 -19.66 12.92
C LYS A 18 -29.37 -20.24 12.43
N ILE A 19 -28.55 -19.39 11.84
CA ILE A 19 -27.19 -19.76 11.45
C ILE A 19 -26.24 -19.60 12.63
N THR A 20 -25.19 -20.42 12.66
CA THR A 20 -24.12 -20.27 13.63
C THR A 20 -23.30 -19.00 13.35
N ARG A 21 -22.57 -18.52 14.36
CA ARG A 21 -21.66 -17.37 14.20
C ARG A 21 -20.59 -17.62 13.13
N GLN A 22 -20.07 -18.85 13.06
CA GLN A 22 -19.06 -19.24 12.07
C GLN A 22 -19.62 -19.19 10.65
N GLN A 23 -20.83 -19.70 10.44
CA GLN A 23 -21.52 -19.61 9.14
C GLN A 23 -21.78 -18.15 8.75
N CYS A 24 -22.21 -17.31 9.70
CA CYS A 24 -22.41 -15.88 9.46
C CYS A 24 -21.09 -15.19 9.04
N ALA A 25 -20.00 -15.44 9.76
CA ALA A 25 -18.69 -14.90 9.41
C ALA A 25 -18.23 -15.37 8.02
N ALA A 26 -18.42 -16.65 7.69
CA ALA A 26 -18.06 -17.19 6.38
C ALA A 26 -18.82 -16.49 5.24
N MET A 27 -20.14 -16.29 5.39
CA MET A 27 -20.95 -15.55 4.42
C MET A 27 -20.49 -14.10 4.26
N LEU A 28 -20.16 -13.43 5.38
CA LEU A 28 -19.62 -12.06 5.35
C LEU A 28 -18.27 -12.01 4.63
N PHE A 29 -17.38 -12.98 4.82
CA PHE A 29 -16.11 -13.05 4.09
C PHE A 29 -16.32 -13.34 2.59
N ASP A 30 -17.29 -14.18 2.23
CA ASP A 30 -17.67 -14.39 0.82
C ASP A 30 -18.16 -13.10 0.17
N GLU A 31 -19.03 -12.36 0.85
CA GLU A 31 -19.50 -11.07 0.37
C GLU A 31 -18.38 -10.02 0.33
N PHE A 32 -17.48 -10.02 1.32
CA PHE A 32 -16.32 -9.14 1.37
C PHE A 32 -15.40 -9.33 0.15
N ARG A 33 -15.07 -10.59 -0.19
CA ARG A 33 -14.32 -10.94 -1.41
C ARG A 33 -15.07 -10.58 -2.69
N SER A 34 -16.38 -10.83 -2.74
CA SER A 34 -17.19 -10.48 -3.92
C SER A 34 -17.18 -8.98 -4.19
N LEU A 35 -17.35 -8.17 -3.14
CA LEU A 35 -17.35 -6.71 -3.23
C LEU A 35 -15.97 -6.14 -3.52
N SER A 36 -14.89 -6.78 -3.06
CA SER A 36 -13.51 -6.31 -3.28
C SER A 36 -13.14 -6.22 -4.76
N ARG A 37 -13.76 -7.04 -5.61
CA ARG A 37 -13.54 -7.05 -7.06
C ARG A 37 -13.85 -5.73 -7.73
N LYS A 38 -14.79 -4.94 -7.18
CA LYS A 38 -15.12 -3.59 -7.68
C LYS A 38 -13.99 -2.58 -7.51
N PHE A 39 -13.06 -2.87 -6.60
CA PHE A 39 -11.89 -2.05 -6.33
C PHE A 39 -10.64 -2.58 -7.01
N SER A 40 -10.68 -3.80 -7.54
CA SER A 40 -9.56 -4.45 -8.20
C SER A 40 -9.93 -4.78 -9.66
N LEU A 41 -10.40 -3.79 -10.40
CA LEU A 41 -11.03 -3.99 -11.72
C LEU A 41 -10.02 -4.40 -12.80
N TYR A 42 -8.80 -3.86 -12.76
CA TYR A 42 -7.76 -4.08 -13.76
C TYR A 42 -6.37 -4.16 -13.14
N GLY A 43 -5.44 -4.83 -13.83
CA GLY A 43 -4.03 -4.91 -13.47
C GLY A 43 -3.59 -6.24 -12.83
N PRO A 44 -2.27 -6.44 -12.69
CA PRO A 44 -1.69 -7.71 -12.20
C PRO A 44 -2.00 -8.00 -10.72
N TYR A 45 -2.52 -7.00 -9.99
CA TYR A 45 -2.78 -7.06 -8.55
C TYR A 45 -4.23 -7.42 -8.22
N ARG A 46 -5.05 -7.79 -9.22
CA ARG A 46 -6.47 -8.09 -9.03
C ARG A 46 -6.77 -9.09 -7.91
N HIS A 47 -5.93 -10.11 -7.80
CA HIS A 47 -6.10 -11.20 -6.85
C HIS A 47 -5.49 -10.91 -5.48
N LEU A 48 -4.71 -9.84 -5.35
CA LEU A 48 -4.00 -9.52 -4.11
C LEU A 48 -4.98 -9.20 -2.98
N ILE A 49 -6.05 -8.43 -3.26
CA ILE A 49 -7.05 -8.14 -2.25
C ILE A 49 -7.81 -9.39 -1.78
N GLU A 50 -8.12 -10.32 -2.69
CA GLU A 50 -8.77 -11.57 -2.33
C GLU A 50 -7.86 -12.43 -1.43
N LYS A 51 -6.55 -12.46 -1.71
CA LYS A 51 -5.55 -13.12 -0.86
C LYS A 51 -5.48 -12.47 0.53
N MET A 52 -5.46 -11.15 0.59
CA MET A 52 -5.41 -10.41 1.86
C MET A 52 -6.68 -10.60 2.71
N ILE A 53 -7.86 -10.64 2.07
CA ILE A 53 -9.12 -10.98 2.76
C ILE A 53 -9.09 -12.42 3.27
N THR A 54 -8.59 -13.36 2.46
CA THR A 54 -8.41 -14.77 2.87
C THR A 54 -7.43 -14.89 4.04
N HIS A 55 -6.38 -14.07 4.05
CA HIS A 55 -5.44 -13.98 5.17
C HIS A 55 -6.08 -13.35 6.41
N MET A 56 -6.95 -12.36 6.28
CA MET A 56 -7.73 -11.83 7.41
C MET A 56 -8.60 -12.92 8.05
N GLN A 57 -9.21 -13.77 7.22
CA GLN A 57 -10.09 -14.86 7.67
C GLN A 57 -9.32 -15.95 8.42
N ASN A 58 -8.12 -16.32 7.96
CA ASN A 58 -7.41 -17.53 8.43
C ASN A 58 -6.08 -17.26 9.14
N GLY A 59 -5.49 -16.08 8.96
CA GLY A 59 -4.12 -15.75 9.37
C GLY A 59 -3.98 -15.19 10.79
N ASN A 60 -5.08 -14.97 11.51
CA ASN A 60 -5.10 -14.56 12.92
C ASN A 60 -4.18 -13.35 13.25
N GLY A 61 -4.13 -12.35 12.36
CA GLY A 61 -3.36 -11.12 12.55
C GLY A 61 -1.85 -11.25 12.29
N THR A 62 -1.38 -12.41 11.81
CA THR A 62 0.04 -12.57 11.43
C THR A 62 0.40 -11.67 10.24
N PRO A 63 1.66 -11.17 10.14
CA PRO A 63 2.06 -10.32 9.02
C PRO A 63 1.91 -11.02 7.66
N PHE A 64 1.41 -10.28 6.67
CA PHE A 64 1.20 -10.74 5.31
C PHE A 64 2.34 -10.30 4.38
N HIS A 65 2.75 -11.20 3.49
CA HIS A 65 3.78 -10.97 2.48
C HIS A 65 3.34 -11.62 1.16
N ASP A 66 3.53 -10.92 0.04
CA ASP A 66 3.26 -11.47 -1.28
C ASP A 66 4.19 -10.83 -2.32
N VAL A 67 4.67 -11.60 -3.29
CA VAL A 67 5.55 -11.12 -4.37
C VAL A 67 4.89 -10.01 -5.18
N SER A 68 3.56 -10.06 -5.34
CA SER A 68 2.79 -9.03 -6.03
C SER A 68 2.84 -7.68 -5.30
N LEU A 69 2.92 -7.66 -3.97
CA LEU A 69 3.11 -6.41 -3.21
C LEU A 69 4.48 -5.79 -3.48
N ASN A 70 5.53 -6.61 -3.49
CA ASN A 70 6.89 -6.18 -3.80
C ASN A 70 6.99 -5.58 -5.21
N GLN A 71 6.33 -6.23 -6.17
CA GLN A 71 6.28 -5.72 -7.55
C GLN A 71 5.51 -4.41 -7.63
N ALA A 72 4.35 -4.30 -6.97
CA ALA A 72 3.56 -3.08 -6.95
C ALA A 72 4.35 -1.91 -6.34
N LEU A 73 5.05 -2.14 -5.23
CA LEU A 73 5.93 -1.14 -4.62
C LEU A 73 7.04 -0.70 -5.57
N LYS A 74 7.70 -1.66 -6.24
CA LYS A 74 8.76 -1.35 -7.20
C LYS A 74 8.23 -0.52 -8.37
N GLU A 75 7.10 -0.90 -8.95
CA GLU A 75 6.47 -0.17 -10.04
C GLU A 75 6.03 1.23 -9.62
N HIS A 76 5.49 1.38 -8.40
CA HIS A 76 5.11 2.68 -7.85
C HIS A 76 6.33 3.61 -7.73
N ILE A 77 7.44 3.14 -7.15
CA ILE A 77 8.69 3.92 -7.03
C ILE A 77 9.26 4.32 -8.39
N LEU A 78 9.20 3.42 -9.38
CA LEU A 78 9.74 3.68 -10.71
C LEU A 78 8.87 4.62 -11.55
N ARG A 79 7.53 4.53 -11.43
CA ARG A 79 6.59 5.38 -12.16
C ARG A 79 6.41 6.75 -11.52
N ASP A 80 6.83 6.92 -10.27
CA ASP A 80 6.76 8.22 -9.61
C ASP A 80 7.77 9.20 -10.23
N ASN A 81 7.22 10.09 -11.06
CA ASN A 81 7.94 11.15 -11.76
C ASN A 81 7.68 12.54 -11.17
N SER A 82 7.09 12.61 -9.97
CA SER A 82 6.97 13.88 -9.26
C SER A 82 8.34 14.32 -8.76
N THR A 83 8.88 15.40 -9.32
CA THR A 83 10.19 15.94 -8.93
C THR A 83 10.25 16.32 -7.47
N GLU A 84 9.17 16.87 -6.93
CA GLU A 84 9.08 17.33 -5.53
C GLU A 84 8.82 16.19 -4.53
N ASN A 85 8.21 15.07 -4.96
CA ASN A 85 7.75 14.03 -4.04
C ASN A 85 8.50 12.70 -4.17
N SER A 86 9.09 12.42 -5.33
CA SER A 86 9.68 11.12 -5.61
C SER A 86 11.01 10.98 -4.87
N THR A 87 11.02 10.19 -3.79
CA THR A 87 12.25 9.87 -3.05
C THR A 87 13.36 9.34 -3.96
N ARG A 88 13.03 8.65 -5.06
CA ARG A 88 13.98 8.18 -6.08
C ARG A 88 14.61 9.35 -6.83
N LEU A 89 13.82 10.36 -7.24
CA LEU A 89 14.32 11.53 -7.97
C LEU A 89 15.09 12.47 -7.04
N LEU A 90 14.62 12.69 -5.82
CA LEU A 90 15.31 13.52 -4.83
C LEU A 90 16.66 12.91 -4.42
N LEU A 91 16.73 11.58 -4.25
CA LEU A 91 18.01 10.90 -4.06
C LEU A 91 18.93 11.04 -5.28
N LYS A 92 18.37 10.96 -6.50
CA LYS A 92 19.13 11.18 -7.74
C LYS A 92 19.72 12.60 -7.76
N GLU A 93 18.93 13.61 -7.44
CA GLU A 93 19.37 15.01 -7.38
C GLU A 93 20.48 15.21 -6.33
N ALA A 94 20.33 14.61 -5.15
CA ALA A 94 21.36 14.64 -4.13
C ALA A 94 22.67 13.98 -4.59
N PHE A 95 22.59 12.84 -5.31
CA PHE A 95 23.78 12.23 -5.91
C PHE A 95 24.41 13.13 -6.98
N ASP A 96 23.61 13.66 -7.90
CA ASP A 96 24.10 14.50 -9.00
C ASP A 96 24.79 15.78 -8.46
N THR A 97 24.28 16.33 -7.36
CA THR A 97 24.74 17.59 -6.75
C THR A 97 25.98 17.41 -5.88
N TYR A 98 26.00 16.37 -5.03
CA TYR A 98 26.98 16.28 -3.94
C TYR A 98 28.11 15.27 -4.19
N ILE A 99 28.05 14.44 -5.23
CA ILE A 99 29.18 13.57 -5.60
C ILE A 99 30.40 14.43 -5.96
N ASP A 100 31.55 14.14 -5.33
CA ASP A 100 32.84 14.66 -5.78
C ASP A 100 33.27 13.81 -6.98
N TRP A 101 33.00 14.33 -8.18
CA TRP A 101 33.28 13.64 -9.44
C TRP A 101 34.77 13.43 -9.69
N ASP A 102 35.62 14.35 -9.23
CA ASP A 102 37.07 14.28 -9.46
C ASP A 102 37.71 13.24 -8.55
N LYS A 103 37.24 13.13 -7.29
CA LYS A 103 37.73 12.13 -6.33
C LYS A 103 36.91 10.84 -6.28
N LYS A 104 35.79 10.77 -7.01
CA LYS A 104 34.92 9.59 -7.18
C LYS A 104 34.34 9.04 -5.86
N TYR A 105 33.93 9.93 -4.95
CA TYR A 105 33.23 9.52 -3.71
C TYR A 105 32.12 10.50 -3.33
N TYR A 106 31.21 10.04 -2.47
CA TYR A 106 30.20 10.89 -1.85
C TYR A 106 30.76 11.47 -0.53
N PRO A 107 30.93 12.80 -0.40
CA PRO A 107 31.62 13.40 0.74
C PRO A 107 30.90 13.21 2.07
N THR A 108 31.67 12.89 3.12
CA THR A 108 31.11 12.65 4.48
C THR A 108 30.45 13.89 5.06
N ASN A 109 30.93 15.09 4.75
CA ASN A 109 30.31 16.35 5.16
C ASN A 109 28.93 16.58 4.50
N GLN A 110 28.65 15.94 3.36
CA GLN A 110 27.35 16.00 2.67
C GLN A 110 26.42 14.83 3.01
N LYS A 111 26.81 13.95 3.94
CA LYS A 111 26.03 12.76 4.32
C LYS A 111 24.60 13.10 4.75
N ASN A 112 24.41 14.26 5.37
CA ASN A 112 23.11 14.72 5.86
C ASN A 112 22.16 15.20 4.74
N GLU A 113 22.65 15.38 3.52
CA GLU A 113 21.79 15.76 2.39
C GLU A 113 20.96 14.58 1.87
N LEU A 114 21.45 13.34 2.02
CA LEU A 114 20.71 12.13 1.66
C LEU A 114 19.43 11.93 2.50
N PRO A 115 19.45 11.97 3.84
CA PRO A 115 18.22 11.88 4.64
C PRO A 115 17.32 13.10 4.44
N LYS A 116 17.86 14.31 4.21
CA LYS A 116 17.03 15.48 3.88
C LYS A 116 16.25 15.28 2.58
N ALA A 117 16.92 14.83 1.52
CA ALA A 117 16.27 14.53 0.24
C ALA A 117 15.15 13.48 0.37
N ILE A 118 15.31 12.50 1.27
CA ILE A 118 14.25 11.53 1.56
C ILE A 118 13.07 12.18 2.31
N LEU A 119 13.35 13.06 3.28
CA LEU A 119 12.35 13.70 4.13
C LEU A 119 11.56 14.81 3.41
N GLU A 120 12.17 15.47 2.41
CA GLU A 120 11.50 16.45 1.54
C GLU A 120 10.49 15.78 0.61
N GLY A 121 10.72 14.51 0.26
CA GLY A 121 9.82 13.73 -0.56
C GLY A 121 8.61 13.19 0.19
N ARG A 122 7.65 12.68 -0.58
CA ARG A 122 6.58 11.84 -0.04
C ARG A 122 7.07 10.40 -0.03
N LEU A 123 7.18 9.83 1.18
CA LEU A 123 7.47 8.40 1.32
C LEU A 123 6.43 7.59 0.50
N PRO A 124 6.83 6.47 -0.13
CA PRO A 124 5.91 5.64 -0.90
C PRO A 124 4.71 5.19 -0.04
N LYS A 125 3.62 5.94 -0.16
CA LYS A 125 2.31 5.61 0.35
C LYS A 125 1.42 5.40 -0.85
N PHE A 126 0.64 4.33 -0.86
CA PHE A 126 -0.36 4.10 -1.91
C PHE A 126 -1.65 4.88 -1.59
N ASP A 127 -1.50 6.15 -1.24
CA ASP A 127 -2.60 7.05 -0.85
C ASP A 127 -3.01 7.99 -2.00
N ARG A 128 -2.43 7.80 -3.21
CA ARG A 128 -2.74 8.66 -4.36
C ARG A 128 -4.08 8.25 -4.96
N PHE A 129 -4.88 9.23 -5.37
CA PHE A 129 -6.16 8.98 -6.06
C PHE A 129 -6.01 8.15 -7.35
N GLN A 130 -4.84 8.18 -8.01
CA GLN A 130 -4.51 7.34 -9.16
C GLN A 130 -4.27 5.85 -8.79
N ASP A 131 -3.98 5.53 -7.53
CA ASP A 131 -3.83 4.15 -7.02
C ASP A 131 -5.19 3.48 -6.76
N ASN A 132 -6.29 4.24 -6.78
CA ASN A 132 -7.65 3.72 -6.62
C ASN A 132 -8.14 2.89 -7.83
N TYR A 133 -7.52 3.05 -9.01
CA TYR A 133 -7.91 2.31 -10.22
C TYR A 133 -7.32 0.89 -10.28
N ASN A 134 -6.27 0.61 -9.51
CA ASN A 134 -5.64 -0.72 -9.38
C ASN A 134 -5.95 -1.41 -8.04
N GLY A 135 -6.81 -0.82 -7.20
CA GLY A 135 -7.20 -1.32 -5.89
C GLY A 135 -6.22 -1.09 -4.75
N MET A 136 -4.99 -0.64 -5.03
CA MET A 136 -3.97 -0.41 -4.01
C MET A 136 -4.34 0.74 -3.06
N GLY A 137 -5.03 1.78 -3.57
CA GLY A 137 -5.49 2.93 -2.78
C GLY A 137 -6.57 2.65 -1.73
N ILE A 138 -7.15 1.44 -1.75
CA ILE A 138 -8.18 0.98 -0.79
C ILE A 138 -7.62 -0.04 0.20
N ILE A 139 -6.49 -0.67 -0.16
CA ILE A 139 -5.86 -1.73 0.60
C ILE A 139 -4.84 -1.15 1.59
N ILE A 140 -4.23 -0.03 1.22
CA ILE A 140 -3.10 0.57 1.91
C ILE A 140 -3.52 1.96 2.36
N HIS A 141 -4.14 2.01 3.54
CA HIS A 141 -4.73 3.23 4.08
C HIS A 141 -3.72 4.07 4.87
N ASP A 142 -2.69 3.46 5.46
CA ASP A 142 -1.67 4.14 6.27
C ASP A 142 -0.34 3.39 6.27
N THR A 143 0.64 3.90 5.51
CA THR A 143 2.02 3.41 5.61
C THR A 143 2.55 3.66 7.02
N TRP A 144 2.63 2.57 7.78
CA TRP A 144 3.05 2.54 9.17
C TRP A 144 4.54 2.84 9.32
N ALA A 145 5.36 2.27 8.45
CA ALA A 145 6.80 2.49 8.46
C ALA A 145 7.41 2.38 7.06
N THR A 146 8.41 3.20 6.78
CA THR A 146 9.24 3.08 5.58
C THR A 146 10.71 3.19 5.98
N HIS A 147 11.51 2.25 5.50
CA HIS A 147 12.95 2.25 5.66
C HIS A 147 13.61 2.23 4.28
N ILE A 148 14.45 3.23 4.01
CA ILE A 148 15.17 3.37 2.75
C ILE A 148 16.66 3.22 3.05
N THR A 149 17.30 2.27 2.37
CA THR A 149 18.72 1.95 2.53
C THR A 149 19.43 2.09 1.20
N ILE A 150 20.45 2.94 1.13
CA ILE A 150 21.39 2.94 0.01
C ILE A 150 22.36 1.77 0.26
N LYS A 151 22.19 0.67 -0.47
CA LYS A 151 23.00 -0.56 -0.33
C LYS A 151 24.40 -0.39 -0.90
N SER A 152 24.51 0.30 -2.03
CA SER A 152 25.80 0.65 -2.64
C SER A 152 25.69 1.90 -3.47
N LEU A 153 26.83 2.57 -3.64
CA LEU A 153 27.03 3.69 -4.56
C LEU A 153 28.39 3.48 -5.24
N HIS A 154 28.37 3.16 -6.53
CA HIS A 154 29.58 3.00 -7.34
C HIS A 154 29.72 4.21 -8.25
N ILE A 155 30.90 4.84 -8.28
CA ILE A 155 31.18 6.05 -9.07
C ILE A 155 32.39 5.77 -9.97
N GLU A 156 32.17 5.76 -11.28
CA GLU A 156 33.21 5.44 -12.27
C GLU A 156 32.88 6.11 -13.61
N ASN A 157 33.90 6.52 -14.37
CA ASN A 157 33.77 7.05 -15.73
C ASN A 157 32.74 8.19 -15.85
N ASP A 158 32.78 9.16 -14.92
CA ASP A 158 31.82 10.27 -14.82
C ASP A 158 30.34 9.82 -14.75
N ARG A 159 30.11 8.61 -14.23
CA ARG A 159 28.78 8.05 -13.95
C ARG A 159 28.73 7.47 -12.55
N TYR A 160 27.52 7.33 -12.01
CA TYR A 160 27.30 6.52 -10.82
C TYR A 160 26.16 5.52 -11.01
N ARG A 161 26.21 4.49 -10.17
CA ARG A 161 25.17 3.48 -9.99
C ARG A 161 24.93 3.30 -8.50
N ALA A 162 23.77 3.74 -8.03
CA ALA A 162 23.31 3.55 -6.66
C ALA A 162 22.25 2.46 -6.61
N VAL A 163 22.40 1.51 -5.69
CA VAL A 163 21.37 0.49 -5.41
C VAL A 163 20.64 0.88 -4.14
N VAL A 164 19.34 1.18 -4.26
CA VAL A 164 18.51 1.63 -3.15
C VAL A 164 17.45 0.59 -2.85
N HIS A 165 17.34 0.22 -1.57
CA HIS A 165 16.40 -0.76 -1.07
C HIS A 165 15.35 -0.08 -0.19
N TYR A 166 14.09 -0.38 -0.48
CA TYR A 166 12.92 0.11 0.21
C TYR A 166 12.28 -1.05 0.96
N LYS A 167 12.01 -0.84 2.24
CA LYS A 167 11.18 -1.72 3.06
C LYS A 167 10.02 -0.90 3.60
N VAL A 168 8.81 -1.29 3.24
CA VAL A 168 7.58 -0.59 3.58
C VAL A 168 6.69 -1.54 4.36
N GLN A 169 6.14 -1.04 5.45
CA GLN A 169 5.11 -1.71 6.23
C GLN A 169 3.85 -0.85 6.21
N ASP A 170 2.72 -1.50 6.00
CA ASP A 170 1.40 -0.89 6.02
C ASP A 170 0.44 -1.74 6.87
N HIS A 171 -0.71 -1.17 7.22
CA HIS A 171 -1.66 -1.78 8.13
C HIS A 171 -2.98 -2.09 7.41
N PHE A 172 -3.33 -3.38 7.31
CA PHE A 172 -4.60 -3.83 6.75
C PHE A 172 -5.65 -3.96 7.85
N GLY A 173 -6.41 -2.89 8.06
CA GLY A 173 -7.54 -2.79 8.99
C GLY A 173 -8.25 -1.45 8.85
N LEU A 174 -9.42 -1.31 9.47
CA LEU A 174 -10.11 -0.01 9.55
C LEU A 174 -10.18 0.49 10.99
N ASP A 175 -10.09 1.80 11.16
CA ASP A 175 -10.26 2.43 12.46
C ASP A 175 -11.69 2.88 12.70
N SER A 176 -12.03 3.07 13.98
CA SER A 176 -13.36 3.53 14.40
C SER A 176 -13.72 4.87 13.76
N GLU A 177 -12.73 5.73 13.54
CA GLU A 177 -12.92 7.03 12.89
C GLU A 177 -13.18 6.91 11.39
N ASP A 178 -12.76 5.82 10.74
CA ASP A 178 -12.96 5.64 9.30
C ASP A 178 -14.43 5.38 8.97
N ILE A 179 -15.13 4.58 9.77
CA ILE A 179 -16.53 4.25 9.51
C ILE A 179 -17.48 5.44 9.76
N LEU A 180 -17.05 6.45 10.52
CA LEU A 180 -17.83 7.67 10.76
C LEU A 180 -17.84 8.59 9.53
N LYS A 181 -16.86 8.46 8.63
CA LYS A 181 -16.78 9.24 7.40
C LYS A 181 -17.80 8.72 6.38
N THR A 182 -18.59 9.62 5.78
CA THR A 182 -19.67 9.30 4.83
C THR A 182 -19.24 8.39 3.67
N LYS A 183 -18.00 8.55 3.19
CA LYS A 183 -17.43 7.74 2.10
C LYS A 183 -17.37 6.24 2.45
N PHE A 184 -17.06 5.90 3.70
CA PHE A 184 -16.88 4.52 4.14
C PHE A 184 -18.21 3.90 4.61
N SER A 185 -19.04 4.66 5.32
CA SER A 185 -20.33 4.15 5.81
C SER A 185 -21.33 3.83 4.71
N GLN A 186 -21.24 4.45 3.53
CA GLN A 186 -22.16 4.18 2.42
C GLN A 186 -21.83 2.89 1.66
N LEU A 187 -20.60 2.41 1.71
CA LEU A 187 -20.16 1.25 0.95
C LEU A 187 -20.22 -0.02 1.82
N HIS A 188 -20.98 -1.01 1.36
CA HIS A 188 -21.14 -2.29 2.07
C HIS A 188 -19.80 -2.99 2.34
N PHE A 189 -18.83 -2.82 1.44
CA PHE A 189 -17.48 -3.37 1.58
C PHE A 189 -16.82 -2.96 2.90
N PHE A 190 -16.75 -1.66 3.19
CA PHE A 190 -16.11 -1.15 4.40
C PHE A 190 -16.92 -1.48 5.66
N ARG A 191 -18.26 -1.53 5.57
CA ARG A 191 -19.11 -1.97 6.69
C ARG A 191 -18.86 -3.42 7.08
N ILE A 192 -18.77 -4.32 6.10
CA ILE A 192 -18.50 -5.74 6.34
C ILE A 192 -17.10 -5.91 6.94
N TRP A 193 -16.09 -5.26 6.35
CA TRP A 193 -14.73 -5.26 6.88
C TRP A 193 -14.70 -4.79 8.33
N PHE A 194 -15.37 -3.67 8.63
CA PHE A 194 -15.45 -3.11 9.97
C PHE A 194 -16.12 -4.05 10.98
N VAL A 195 -17.23 -4.67 10.60
CA VAL A 195 -17.95 -5.62 11.46
C VAL A 195 -17.11 -6.86 11.73
N LEU A 196 -16.47 -7.43 10.70
CA LEU A 196 -15.62 -8.61 10.85
C LEU A 196 -14.49 -8.38 11.86
N GLN A 197 -13.88 -7.20 11.86
CA GLN A 197 -12.77 -6.89 12.76
C GLN A 197 -13.20 -6.41 14.16
N ARG A 198 -14.21 -5.52 14.26
CA ARG A 198 -14.51 -4.78 15.51
C ARG A 198 -15.66 -5.40 16.30
N TYR A 199 -16.51 -6.22 15.67
CA TYR A 199 -17.57 -6.88 16.42
C TYR A 199 -16.97 -7.93 17.34
N ASN A 200 -17.19 -7.78 18.64
CA ASN A 200 -16.58 -8.61 19.68
C ASN A 200 -16.89 -10.12 19.55
N GLN A 201 -17.97 -10.50 18.87
CA GLN A 201 -18.29 -11.91 18.63
C GLN A 201 -17.55 -12.51 17.42
N PHE A 202 -16.95 -11.69 16.57
CA PHE A 202 -16.11 -12.12 15.44
C PHE A 202 -14.63 -11.90 15.74
N GLY A 203 -14.22 -10.64 15.93
CA GLY A 203 -12.87 -10.28 16.36
C GLY A 203 -11.74 -10.71 15.41
N PHE A 204 -11.98 -10.75 14.10
CA PHE A 204 -10.92 -11.07 13.12
C PHE A 204 -9.84 -9.98 13.15
N LYS A 205 -8.59 -10.39 13.37
CA LYS A 205 -7.51 -9.43 13.63
C LYS A 205 -7.04 -8.75 12.35
N PRO A 206 -6.86 -7.41 12.35
CA PRO A 206 -6.09 -6.74 11.31
C PRO A 206 -4.63 -7.22 11.35
N PHE A 207 -3.88 -6.95 10.29
CA PHE A 207 -2.49 -7.40 10.17
C PHE A 207 -1.62 -6.39 9.43
N MET A 208 -0.31 -6.51 9.64
CA MET A 208 0.68 -5.73 8.90
C MET A 208 0.96 -6.37 7.54
N THR A 209 1.06 -5.54 6.50
CA THR A 209 1.55 -5.91 5.18
C THR A 209 3.00 -5.46 5.05
N ASN A 210 3.88 -6.39 4.66
CA ASN A 210 5.29 -6.09 4.49
C ASN A 210 5.65 -6.18 3.01
N MET A 211 6.34 -5.15 2.53
CA MET A 211 6.69 -4.98 1.12
C MET A 211 8.13 -4.54 1.01
N GLU A 212 8.85 -5.11 0.05
CA GLU A 212 10.26 -4.79 -0.18
C GLU A 212 10.53 -4.62 -1.68
N ALA A 213 11.28 -3.57 -2.04
CA ALA A 213 11.68 -3.30 -3.41
C ALA A 213 13.13 -2.85 -3.46
N THR A 214 13.86 -3.26 -4.50
CA THR A 214 15.19 -2.74 -4.80
C THR A 214 15.16 -2.08 -6.16
N VAL A 215 15.63 -0.84 -6.23
CA VAL A 215 15.70 -0.03 -7.43
C VAL A 215 17.13 0.45 -7.65
N GLU A 216 17.44 0.71 -8.90
CA GLU A 216 18.73 1.26 -9.31
C GLU A 216 18.54 2.71 -9.75
N ILE A 217 19.42 3.58 -9.26
CA ILE A 217 19.48 4.99 -9.64
C ILE A 217 20.82 5.20 -10.33
N THR A 218 20.77 5.69 -11.56
CA THR A 218 21.95 6.00 -12.36
C THR A 218 21.93 7.46 -12.78
N GLY A 219 23.10 8.08 -12.83
CA GLY A 219 23.30 9.43 -13.34
C GLY A 219 24.73 9.64 -13.83
N GLY A 220 24.94 10.72 -14.56
CA GLY A 220 26.25 11.15 -15.04
C GLY A 220 26.51 12.63 -14.78
N ARG A 221 27.79 13.01 -14.77
CA ARG A 221 28.26 14.38 -14.45
C ARG A 221 27.63 15.48 -15.30
N ASN A 222 27.19 15.14 -16.51
CA ASN A 222 26.59 16.08 -17.47
C ASN A 222 25.08 15.90 -17.66
N ASP A 223 24.42 15.02 -16.89
CA ASP A 223 22.97 14.79 -17.03
C ASP A 223 22.12 15.94 -16.46
N SER A 224 22.68 16.71 -15.52
CA SER A 224 22.04 17.85 -14.86
C SER A 224 22.17 19.19 -15.62
N LYS A 225 22.84 19.20 -16.79
CA LYS A 225 23.04 20.40 -17.64
C LYS A 225 22.06 20.49 -18.82
N LYS A 226 20.96 19.72 -18.81
CA LYS A 226 19.94 19.72 -19.87
C LYS A 226 18.65 20.36 -19.43
#